data_AF-A0A963JLX2-F1
#
_entry.id   AF-A0A963JLX2-F1
#
_cell.length_a   1.000
_cell.length_b   1.000
_cell.length_c   1.000
_cell.angle_alpha   90.00
_cell.angle_beta   90.00
_cell.angle_gamma   90.00
#
_symmetry.space_group_name_H-M   'P 1'
#
loop_
_entity.id
_entity.type
_entity.pdbx_description
1 polymer ?
#
loop_
_entity_poly.entity_id
_entity_poly.type
_entity_poly.pdbx_seq_one_letter_code
_entity_poly.pdbx_strand_id
1 'polypeptide(L)'
;MPVVQIDEPTRERIALAVAEINGCGYCLAAHNYLGTNLAKLSAEEIEANRRGTSNDAKVAIAVGFAAKITKDRGQVSDADVQAVRDAGYSDAEIVEIVGHVALNTLTNYINEALGTEIDFPTVGRFAA
;
A
#
# COMPACT_ATOMS: atom_id res chain seq x y z
N MET A 1 -18.09 10.12 -13.50
CA MET A 1 -16.95 9.99 -12.58
C MET A 1 -16.37 8.62 -12.80
N PRO A 2 -15.06 8.47 -13.05
CA PRO A 2 -14.53 7.15 -13.38
C PRO A 2 -14.78 6.24 -12.18
N VAL A 3 -15.32 5.07 -12.50
CA VAL A 3 -15.62 4.00 -11.57
C VAL A 3 -14.30 3.63 -10.90
N VAL A 4 -14.28 3.53 -9.57
CA VAL A 4 -13.20 2.91 -8.80
C VAL A 4 -12.72 1.64 -9.53
N GLN A 5 -11.49 1.61 -10.03
CA GLN A 5 -10.96 0.48 -10.79
C GLN A 5 -10.21 -0.51 -9.91
N ILE A 6 -9.39 -0.02 -8.95
CA ILE A 6 -8.70 -0.88 -7.99
C ILE A 6 -9.67 -1.25 -6.86
N ASP A 7 -9.83 -2.56 -6.61
CA ASP A 7 -10.72 -3.08 -5.57
C ASP A 7 -10.25 -2.75 -4.14
N GLU A 8 -11.17 -2.80 -3.18
CA GLU A 8 -10.90 -2.43 -1.78
C GLU A 8 -9.77 -3.26 -1.15
N PRO A 9 -9.72 -4.60 -1.33
CA PRO A 9 -8.61 -5.38 -0.81
C PRO A 9 -7.25 -4.93 -1.35
N THR A 10 -7.11 -4.61 -2.64
CA THR A 10 -5.82 -4.13 -3.18
C THR A 10 -5.41 -2.78 -2.61
N ARG A 11 -6.37 -1.90 -2.29
CA ARG A 11 -6.10 -0.61 -1.63
C ARG A 11 -5.48 -0.80 -0.25
N GLU A 12 -6.03 -1.72 0.54
CA GLU A 12 -5.49 -2.04 1.87
C GLU A 12 -4.09 -2.65 1.77
N ARG A 13 -3.84 -3.51 0.79
CA ARG A 13 -2.49 -4.07 0.54
C ARG A 13 -1.46 -2.98 0.20
N ILE A 14 -1.84 -2.01 -0.63
CA ILE A 14 -1.00 -0.84 -0.94
C ILE A 14 -0.75 -0.01 0.32
N ALA A 15 -1.79 0.26 1.11
CA ALA A 15 -1.69 1.06 2.33
C ALA A 15 -0.75 0.42 3.36
N LEU A 16 -0.82 -0.90 3.54
CA LEU A 16 0.10 -1.67 4.39
C LEU A 16 1.56 -1.51 3.97
N ALA A 17 1.84 -1.62 2.66
CA ALA A 17 3.20 -1.45 2.12
C ALA A 17 3.73 -0.02 2.36
N VAL A 18 2.91 1.00 2.05
CA VAL A 18 3.28 2.41 2.17
C VAL A 18 3.52 2.78 3.64
N ALA A 19 2.64 2.35 4.55
CA ALA A 19 2.76 2.61 5.98
C ALA A 19 4.00 1.96 6.60
N GLU A 20 4.36 0.74 6.19
CA GLU A 20 5.59 0.07 6.63
C GLU A 20 6.82 0.86 6.16
N ILE A 21 6.87 1.22 4.88
CA ILE A 21 8.02 1.94 4.28
C ILE A 21 8.21 3.32 4.89
N ASN A 22 7.12 4.07 5.08
CA ASN A 22 7.18 5.39 5.70
C ASN A 22 7.40 5.32 7.21
N GLY A 23 7.30 4.13 7.82
CA GLY A 23 7.38 3.95 9.26
C GLY A 23 6.25 4.67 9.98
N CYS A 24 5.00 4.55 9.50
CA CYS A 24 3.84 5.11 10.18
C CYS A 24 3.16 4.09 11.08
N GLY A 25 3.23 4.28 12.40
CA GLY A 25 2.74 3.32 13.39
C GLY A 25 1.21 3.27 13.43
N TYR A 26 0.59 4.44 13.44
CA TYR A 26 -0.85 4.59 13.41
C TYR A 26 -1.46 3.96 12.15
N CYS A 27 -0.98 4.36 10.98
CA CYS A 27 -1.51 3.85 9.71
C CYS A 27 -1.26 2.35 9.55
N LEU A 28 -0.10 1.83 9.99
CA LEU A 28 0.16 0.40 9.93
C LEU A 28 -0.82 -0.39 10.82
N ALA A 29 -1.10 0.08 12.04
CA ALA A 29 -2.08 -0.55 12.92
C ALA A 29 -3.51 -0.47 12.35
N ALA A 30 -3.91 0.69 11.81
CA ALA A 30 -5.21 0.91 11.20
C ALA A 30 -5.42 -0.02 9.99
N HIS A 31 -4.50 -0.01 9.01
CA HIS A 31 -4.63 -0.83 7.80
C HIS A 31 -4.42 -2.32 8.07
N ASN A 32 -3.69 -2.70 9.12
CA ASN A 32 -3.69 -4.09 9.59
C ASN A 32 -5.08 -4.51 10.09
N TYR A 33 -5.73 -3.65 10.90
CA TYR A 33 -7.08 -3.91 11.40
C TYR A 33 -8.10 -3.97 10.27
N LEU A 34 -8.09 -3.01 9.34
CA LEU A 34 -9.01 -2.97 8.19
C LEU A 34 -8.75 -4.14 7.23
N GLY A 35 -7.49 -4.41 6.90
CA GLY A 35 -7.09 -5.55 6.09
C GLY A 35 -7.59 -6.88 6.65
N THR A 36 -7.46 -7.09 7.96
CA THR A 36 -7.93 -8.31 8.63
C THR A 36 -9.45 -8.37 8.69
N ASN A 37 -10.12 -7.30 9.13
CA ASN A 37 -11.52 -7.35 9.55
C ASN A 37 -12.51 -6.98 8.45
N LEU A 38 -12.14 -6.13 7.50
CA LEU A 38 -13.00 -5.71 6.40
C LEU A 38 -12.61 -6.41 5.09
N ALA A 39 -11.35 -6.29 4.67
CA ALA A 39 -10.85 -6.89 3.43
C ALA A 39 -10.60 -8.42 3.53
N LYS A 40 -10.68 -8.98 4.74
CA LYS A 40 -10.51 -10.42 5.04
C LYS A 40 -9.19 -11.02 4.55
N LEU A 41 -8.11 -10.23 4.60
CA LEU A 41 -6.75 -10.70 4.29
C LEU A 41 -6.27 -11.67 5.37
N SER A 42 -5.54 -12.73 4.96
CA SER A 42 -4.87 -13.60 5.92
C SER A 42 -3.67 -12.90 6.56
N ALA A 43 -3.20 -13.43 7.68
CA ALA A 43 -1.99 -12.91 8.31
C ALA A 43 -0.76 -13.02 7.39
N GLU A 44 -0.63 -14.13 6.63
CA GLU A 44 0.47 -14.28 5.68
C GLU A 44 0.38 -13.26 4.53
N GLU A 45 -0.83 -12.96 4.07
CA GLU A 45 -1.04 -11.94 3.02
C GLU A 45 -0.65 -10.55 3.52
N ILE A 46 -1.12 -10.16 4.71
CA ILE A 46 -0.76 -8.87 5.32
C ILE A 46 0.76 -8.75 5.49
N GLU A 47 1.43 -9.81 5.95
CA GLU A 47 2.89 -9.82 6.10
C GLU A 47 3.58 -9.63 4.74
N ALA A 48 3.12 -10.32 3.69
CA ALA A 48 3.61 -10.15 2.33
C ALA A 48 3.41 -8.71 1.83
N ASN A 49 2.25 -8.10 2.09
CA ASN A 49 1.95 -6.72 1.68
C ASN A 49 2.86 -5.71 2.35
N ARG A 50 3.12 -5.86 3.64
CA ARG A 50 4.08 -5.02 4.39
C ARG A 50 5.50 -5.13 3.83
N ARG A 51 5.86 -6.27 3.25
CA ARG A 51 7.15 -6.47 2.53
C ARG A 51 7.15 -5.92 1.09
N GLY A 52 6.03 -5.36 0.62
CA GLY A 52 5.88 -4.83 -0.72
C GLY A 52 5.55 -5.89 -1.78
N THR A 53 4.88 -6.98 -1.41
CA THR A 53 4.43 -8.04 -2.35
C THR A 53 3.03 -8.58 -1.99
N SER A 54 2.57 -9.64 -2.64
CA SER A 54 1.29 -10.33 -2.38
C SER A 54 1.41 -11.79 -2.76
N ASN A 55 0.56 -12.65 -2.19
CA ASN A 55 0.42 -14.03 -2.64
C ASN A 55 -0.39 -14.15 -3.95
N ASP A 56 -1.10 -13.10 -4.36
CA ASP A 56 -1.68 -12.98 -5.69
C ASP A 56 -0.67 -12.34 -6.65
N ALA A 57 -0.36 -13.01 -7.76
CA ALA A 57 0.68 -12.60 -8.69
C ALA A 57 0.40 -11.25 -9.39
N LYS A 58 -0.87 -10.94 -9.70
CA LYS A 58 -1.22 -9.65 -10.32
C LYS A 58 -1.11 -8.54 -9.28
N VAL A 59 -1.66 -8.78 -8.09
CA VAL A 59 -1.63 -7.82 -6.99
C VAL A 59 -0.22 -7.56 -6.49
N ALA A 60 0.66 -8.55 -6.51
CA ALA A 60 2.08 -8.39 -6.16
C ALA A 60 2.77 -7.33 -7.03
N ILE A 61 2.39 -7.22 -8.31
CA ILE A 61 2.91 -6.17 -9.21
C ILE A 61 2.41 -4.78 -8.77
N ALA A 62 1.14 -4.63 -8.43
CA ALA A 62 0.61 -3.35 -7.95
C ALA A 62 1.22 -2.92 -6.61
N VAL A 63 1.32 -3.84 -5.64
CA VAL A 63 1.91 -3.56 -4.32
C VAL A 63 3.41 -3.28 -4.45
N GLY A 64 4.13 -4.04 -5.27
CA GLY A 64 5.55 -3.81 -5.54
C GLY A 64 5.81 -2.47 -6.22
N PHE A 65 4.97 -2.08 -7.17
CA PHE A 65 5.05 -0.76 -7.82
C PHE A 65 4.77 0.37 -6.83
N ALA A 66 3.74 0.24 -5.99
CA ALA A 66 3.44 1.21 -4.93
C ALA A 66 4.60 1.34 -3.92
N ALA A 67 5.18 0.22 -3.50
CA ALA A 67 6.35 0.18 -2.63
C ALA A 67 7.55 0.90 -3.27
N LYS A 68 7.78 0.69 -4.57
CA LYS A 68 8.85 1.36 -5.31
C LYS A 68 8.63 2.87 -5.40
N ILE A 69 7.43 3.31 -5.78
CA ILE A 69 7.06 4.74 -5.79
C ILE A 69 7.32 5.38 -4.43
N THR A 70 6.96 4.70 -3.34
CA THR A 70 7.14 5.21 -1.98
C THR A 70 8.61 5.37 -1.62
N LYS A 71 9.43 4.34 -1.87
CA LYS A 71 10.89 4.36 -1.59
C LYS A 71 11.62 5.40 -2.44
N ASP A 72 11.32 5.44 -3.74
CA ASP A 72 12.05 6.23 -4.73
C ASP A 72 11.41 7.61 -4.95
N ARG A 73 10.39 7.96 -4.14
CA ARG A 73 9.66 9.25 -4.20
C ARG A 73 9.13 9.57 -5.60
N GLY A 74 8.55 8.55 -6.24
CA GLY A 74 7.98 8.63 -7.58
C GLY A 74 8.98 8.55 -8.74
N GLN A 75 10.29 8.43 -8.47
CA GLN A 75 11.31 8.28 -9.52
C GLN A 75 11.40 6.83 -10.02
N VAL A 76 10.32 6.34 -10.63
CA VAL A 76 10.25 5.02 -11.29
C VAL A 76 10.65 5.12 -12.76
N SER A 77 11.15 4.02 -13.32
CA SER A 77 11.53 3.94 -14.73
C SER A 77 10.34 3.57 -15.63
N ASP A 78 10.47 3.81 -16.93
CA ASP A 78 9.47 3.37 -17.91
C ASP A 78 9.26 1.85 -17.88
N ALA A 79 10.32 1.08 -17.59
CA ALA A 79 10.25 -0.37 -17.44
C ALA A 79 9.39 -0.79 -16.24
N ASP A 80 9.41 -0.03 -15.15
CA ASP A 80 8.56 -0.30 -13.99
C ASP A 80 7.09 -0.10 -14.34
N VAL A 81 6.77 1.00 -15.04
CA VAL A 81 5.38 1.27 -15.48
C VAL A 81 4.94 0.23 -16.52
N GLN A 82 5.83 -0.18 -17.43
CA GLN A 82 5.53 -1.21 -18.41
C GLN A 82 5.23 -2.57 -17.76
N ALA A 83 5.97 -2.96 -16.73
CA ALA A 83 5.69 -4.20 -16.00
C ALA A 83 4.27 -4.23 -15.39
N VAL A 84 3.77 -3.07 -14.92
CA VAL A 84 2.40 -2.95 -14.41
C VAL A 84 1.37 -3.11 -15.53
N ARG A 85 1.62 -2.54 -16.71
CA ARG A 85 0.77 -2.74 -17.89
C ARG A 85 0.76 -4.20 -18.35
N ASP A 86 1.92 -4.84 -18.39
CA ASP A 86 2.07 -6.23 -18.82
C ASP A 86 1.34 -7.21 -17.86
N ALA A 87 1.19 -6.83 -16.59
CA ALA A 87 0.36 -7.55 -15.61
C ALA A 87 -1.16 -7.35 -15.83
N GLY A 88 -1.57 -6.56 -16.82
CA GLY A 88 -2.96 -6.32 -17.20
C GLY A 88 -3.66 -5.23 -16.40
N TYR A 89 -2.91 -4.24 -15.90
CA TYR A 89 -3.49 -2.99 -15.39
C TYR A 89 -3.57 -1.95 -16.50
N SER A 90 -4.69 -1.23 -16.54
CA SER A 90 -4.90 -0.07 -17.40
C SER A 90 -4.14 1.16 -16.89
N ASP A 91 -3.95 2.17 -17.74
CA ASP A 91 -3.37 3.44 -17.32
C ASP A 91 -4.20 4.12 -16.22
N ALA A 92 -5.52 3.94 -16.22
CA ALA A 92 -6.40 4.45 -15.17
C ALA A 92 -6.11 3.78 -13.81
N GLU A 93 -5.94 2.46 -13.79
CA GLU A 93 -5.55 1.71 -12.60
C GLU A 93 -4.14 2.09 -12.11
N ILE A 94 -3.19 2.32 -13.03
CA ILE A 94 -1.85 2.82 -12.68
C ILE A 94 -1.94 4.18 -11.98
N VAL A 95 -2.75 5.11 -12.53
CA VAL A 95 -3.00 6.41 -11.90
C VAL A 95 -3.66 6.25 -10.53
N GLU A 96 -4.60 5.31 -10.36
CA GLU A 96 -5.21 5.02 -9.06
C GLU A 96 -4.18 4.49 -8.05
N ILE A 97 -3.26 3.60 -8.45
CA ILE A 97 -2.18 3.11 -7.56
C ILE A 97 -1.32 4.27 -7.09
N VAL A 98 -0.89 5.16 -7.99
CA VAL A 98 -0.13 6.37 -7.64
C VAL A 98 -0.93 7.27 -6.69
N GLY A 99 -2.24 7.42 -6.94
CA GLY A 99 -3.15 8.18 -6.08
C GLY A 99 -3.23 7.60 -4.66
N HIS A 100 -3.29 6.27 -4.51
CA HIS A 100 -3.27 5.60 -3.20
C HIS A 100 -1.94 5.78 -2.49
N VAL A 101 -0.82 5.76 -3.19
CA VAL A 101 0.50 6.08 -2.58
C VAL A 101 0.52 7.52 -2.07
N ALA A 102 0.03 8.48 -2.85
CA ALA A 102 -0.03 9.88 -2.45
C ALA A 102 -0.94 10.10 -1.24
N LEU A 103 -2.14 9.50 -1.24
CA LEU A 103 -3.08 9.56 -0.13
C LEU A 103 -2.48 8.98 1.15
N ASN A 104 -1.89 7.78 1.07
CA ASN A 104 -1.29 7.13 2.22
C ASN A 104 -0.05 7.89 2.72
N THR A 105 0.77 8.45 1.83
CA THR A 105 1.90 9.28 2.23
C THR A 105 1.42 10.52 3.01
N LEU A 106 0.36 11.18 2.53
CA LEU A 106 -0.25 12.31 3.25
C LEU A 106 -0.72 11.92 4.64
N THR A 107 -1.49 10.84 4.79
CA THR A 107 -2.01 10.41 6.09
C THR A 107 -0.91 9.89 7.01
N ASN A 108 0.10 9.20 6.48
CA ASN A 108 1.27 8.78 7.23
C ASN A 108 2.01 9.98 7.81
N TYR A 109 2.25 11.01 6.99
CA TYR A 109 2.95 12.22 7.44
C TYR A 109 2.14 12.99 8.47
N ILE A 110 0.82 13.13 8.29
CA ILE A 110 -0.03 13.77 9.29
C ILE A 110 0.08 13.05 10.63
N ASN A 111 -0.05 11.71 10.65
CA ASN A 111 -0.05 10.97 11.89
C ASN A 111 1.31 10.97 12.60
N GLU A 112 2.40 10.80 11.86
CA GLU A 112 3.74 10.85 12.44
C GLU A 112 4.14 12.26 12.87
N ALA A 113 3.83 13.29 12.08
CA ALA A 113 4.19 14.68 12.41
C ALA A 113 3.40 15.23 13.60
N LEU A 114 2.15 14.79 13.79
CA LEU A 114 1.29 15.23 14.89
C LEU A 114 1.29 14.28 16.09
N GLY A 115 1.99 13.14 16.00
CA GLY A 115 2.08 12.16 17.09
C GLY A 115 0.71 11.57 17.45
N THR A 116 -0.11 11.24 16.46
CA THR A 116 -1.45 10.67 16.69
C THR A 116 -1.35 9.40 17.55
N GLU A 117 -2.10 9.36 18.64
CA GLU A 117 -2.17 8.19 19.52
C GLU A 117 -2.79 6.99 18.78
N ILE A 118 -2.17 5.81 18.92
CA ILE A 118 -2.67 4.59 18.27
C ILE A 118 -3.85 4.03 19.05
N ASP A 119 -5.03 4.06 18.46
CA ASP A 119 -6.29 3.54 18.99
C ASP A 119 -6.71 2.19 18.36
N PHE A 120 -5.83 1.60 17.54
CA PHE A 120 -5.95 0.26 16.95
C PHE A 120 -5.06 -0.77 17.64
N PRO A 121 -5.32 -2.09 17.52
CA PRO A 121 -4.38 -3.12 17.95
C PRO A 121 -3.01 -2.92 17.30
N THR A 122 -1.98 -2.70 18.12
CA THR A 122 -0.63 -2.39 17.65
C THR A 122 0.02 -3.60 16.96
N VAL A 123 0.74 -3.32 15.88
CA VAL A 123 1.61 -4.30 15.20
C VAL A 123 3.05 -3.77 15.16
N GLY A 124 4.01 -4.65 15.40
CA GLY A 124 5.43 -4.29 15.35
C GLY A 124 5.90 -4.09 13.91
N ARG A 125 6.68 -3.04 13.66
CA ARG A 125 7.34 -2.79 12.35
C ARG A 125 8.51 -3.76 12.15
N PHE A 126 8.89 -4.00 10.89
CA PHE A 126 10.16 -4.63 10.59
C PHE A 126 11.32 -3.72 11.00
N ALA A 127 12.46 -4.33 11.34
CA ALA A 127 13.68 -3.57 11.55
C ALA A 127 14.08 -2.91 10.21
N ALA A 128 14.54 -1.66 10.29
CA ALA A 128 15.07 -0.91 9.15
C ALA A 128 16.41 -1.48 8.66
#